data_AF-A0A2W5FIM9-F1
#
_entry.id   AF-A0A2W5FIM9-F1
#
_cell.length_a   1.000
_cell.length_b   1.000
_cell.length_c   1.000
_cell.angle_alpha   90.00
_cell.angle_beta   90.00
_cell.angle_gamma   90.00
#
_symmetry.space_group_name_H-M   'P 1'
#
loop_
_entity.id
_entity.type
_entity.pdbx_description
1 polymer ?
#
loop_
_entity_poly.entity_id
_entity_poly.type
_entity_poly.pdbx_seq_one_letter_code
_entity_poly.pdbx_strand_id
1 'polypeptide(L)'
;MTMMATMFKNYELPKSQSPNFDIFAAFEKLDTNRKLALVDQLFHSGNHAYFNMVQKFWPESNEMDSAKLERLLRTRIERTLQA
;
A
#
# COMPACT_ATOMS: atom_id res chain seq x y z
N MET A 1 24.29 14.84 -3.02
CA MET A 1 22.98 14.78 -2.33
C MET A 1 21.96 15.21 -3.37
N THR A 2 21.17 14.34 -4.01
CA THR A 2 20.11 13.51 -3.42
C THR A 2 19.76 12.39 -4.43
N MET A 3 20.07 11.12 -4.10
CA MET A 3 19.84 9.96 -4.99
C MET A 3 18.72 9.03 -4.46
N MET A 4 17.59 9.58 -4.02
CA MET A 4 16.47 8.77 -3.49
C MET A 4 15.12 9.07 -4.15
N ALA A 5 15.11 9.78 -5.30
CA ALA A 5 13.88 10.25 -5.93
C ALA A 5 13.39 9.40 -7.12
N THR A 6 14.10 8.35 -7.54
CA THR A 6 13.84 7.67 -8.83
C THR A 6 13.34 6.23 -8.73
N MET A 7 12.94 5.74 -7.56
CA MET A 7 12.58 4.31 -7.38
C MET A 7 11.07 4.02 -7.31
N PHE A 8 10.20 4.97 -7.67
CA PHE A 8 8.74 4.78 -7.61
C PHE A 8 8.04 4.72 -8.98
N LYS A 9 8.74 4.86 -10.11
CA LYS A 9 8.07 5.32 -11.33
C LYS A 9 7.46 4.28 -12.27
N ASN A 10 7.73 2.98 -12.16
CA ASN A 10 7.19 2.01 -13.13
C ASN A 10 6.52 0.81 -12.45
N TYR A 11 5.30 1.00 -11.98
CA TYR A 11 4.37 -0.11 -11.75
C TYR A 11 3.08 0.21 -12.50
N GLU A 12 3.03 -0.19 -13.78
CA GLU A 12 1.78 -0.18 -14.53
C GLU A 12 0.88 -1.27 -13.94
N LEU A 13 0.04 -0.86 -12.98
CA LEU A 13 -1.00 -1.71 -12.43
C LEU A 13 -2.03 -2.00 -13.54
N PRO A 14 -2.55 -3.23 -13.65
CA PRO A 14 -3.61 -3.52 -14.59
C PRO A 14 -4.82 -2.64 -14.23
N LYS A 15 -5.16 -1.70 -15.12
CA LYS A 15 -6.36 -0.85 -15.05
C LYS A 15 -7.61 -1.74 -15.15
N SER A 16 -7.96 -2.41 -14.07
CA SER A 16 -9.28 -3.00 -13.92
C SER A 16 -10.21 -1.90 -13.44
N GLN A 17 -10.82 -1.21 -14.41
CA GLN A 17 -11.86 -0.21 -14.20
C GLN A 17 -13.04 -0.86 -13.46
N SER A 18 -13.09 -0.62 -12.15
CA SER A 18 -14.34 -0.59 -11.39
C SER A 18 -14.57 0.86 -10.97
N PRO A 19 -15.80 1.39 -10.92
CA PRO A 19 -16.08 2.68 -10.30
C PRO A 19 -15.88 2.68 -8.77
N ASN A 20 -15.56 1.53 -8.20
CA ASN A 20 -15.28 1.32 -6.78
C ASN A 20 -13.78 1.53 -6.52
N PHE A 21 -13.48 2.59 -5.76
CA PHE A 21 -12.24 2.92 -5.07
C PHE A 21 -10.94 2.17 -5.47
N ASP A 22 -9.99 2.92 -6.04
CA ASP A 22 -8.64 2.42 -6.32
C ASP A 22 -7.70 2.64 -5.13
N ILE A 23 -7.51 1.59 -4.33
CA ILE A 23 -6.62 1.58 -3.16
C ILE A 23 -5.16 1.90 -3.50
N PHE A 24 -4.69 1.59 -4.71
CA PHE A 24 -3.30 1.85 -5.07
C PHE A 24 -3.08 3.32 -5.39
N ALA A 25 -3.98 3.93 -6.18
CA ALA A 25 -3.95 5.36 -6.44
C ALA A 25 -4.14 6.17 -5.15
N ALA A 26 -4.99 5.68 -4.24
CA ALA A 26 -5.19 6.29 -2.93
C ALA A 26 -3.94 6.18 -2.05
N PHE A 27 -3.28 5.00 -2.04
CA PHE A 27 -2.03 4.79 -1.36
C PHE A 27 -0.92 5.70 -1.90
N GLU A 28 -0.80 5.90 -3.21
CA GLU A 28 0.21 6.79 -3.79
C GLU A 28 0.06 8.24 -3.31
N LYS A 29 -1.18 8.72 -3.15
CA LYS A 29 -1.49 10.06 -2.62
C LYS A 29 -1.29 10.21 -1.12
N LEU A 30 -1.11 9.10 -0.40
CA LEU A 30 -0.94 9.12 1.05
C LEU A 30 0.44 9.66 1.45
N ASP A 31 0.51 10.43 2.54
CA ASP A 31 1.76 10.95 3.08
C ASP A 31 2.74 9.83 3.44
N THR A 32 4.05 10.12 3.28
CA THR A 32 5.13 9.17 3.61
C THR A 32 5.03 8.64 5.04
N ASN A 33 4.71 9.50 6.02
CA ASN A 33 4.54 9.08 7.41
C ASN A 33 3.39 8.07 7.59
N ARG A 34 2.29 8.25 6.86
CA ARG A 34 1.12 7.35 6.92
C ARG A 34 1.39 6.04 6.18
N LYS A 35 2.12 6.09 5.07
CA LYS A 35 2.60 4.90 4.35
C LYS A 35 3.51 4.06 5.25
N LEU A 36 4.45 4.70 5.94
CA LEU A 36 5.33 4.01 6.89
C LEU A 36 4.54 3.40 8.04
N ALA A 37 3.56 4.11 8.59
CA ALA A 37 2.69 3.56 9.64
C ALA A 37 1.87 2.35 9.16
N LEU A 38 1.38 2.35 7.92
CA LEU A 38 0.68 1.20 7.33
C LEU A 38 1.60 -0.01 7.16
N VAL A 39 2.81 0.23 6.68
CA VAL A 39 3.83 -0.81 6.50
C VAL A 39 4.26 -1.36 7.86
N ASP A 40 4.49 -0.49 8.84
CA ASP A 40 4.86 -0.86 10.21
C ASP A 40 3.76 -1.73 10.85
N GLN A 41 2.50 -1.32 10.70
CA GLN A 41 1.36 -2.09 11.17
C GLN A 41 1.23 -3.45 10.47
N LEU A 42 1.56 -3.52 9.17
CA LEU A 42 1.54 -4.78 8.42
C LEU A 42 2.59 -5.79 8.92
N PHE A 43 3.72 -5.33 9.44
CA PHE A 43 4.77 -6.20 10.00
C PHE A 43 4.57 -6.53 11.47
N HIS A 44 4.07 -5.58 12.26
CA HIS A 44 3.95 -5.75 13.71
C HIS A 44 2.58 -6.27 14.16
N SER A 45 1.54 -6.07 13.36
CA SER A 45 0.17 -6.44 13.73
C SER A 45 -0.44 -7.44 12.76
N GLY A 46 -1.33 -8.30 13.28
CA GLY A 46 -2.04 -9.28 12.47
C GLY A 46 -3.03 -8.67 11.48
N ASN A 47 -3.48 -9.47 10.51
CA ASN A 47 -4.29 -9.06 9.35
C ASN A 47 -5.53 -8.21 9.72
N HIS A 48 -6.18 -8.49 10.86
CA HIS A 48 -7.35 -7.73 11.32
C HIS A 48 -7.02 -6.28 11.70
N ALA A 49 -5.88 -6.02 12.33
CA ALA A 49 -5.48 -4.68 12.73
C ALA A 49 -5.07 -3.84 11.52
N TYR A 50 -4.40 -4.48 10.55
CA TYR A 50 -4.07 -3.88 9.27
C TYR A 50 -5.32 -3.49 8.48
N PHE A 51 -6.30 -4.40 8.35
CA PHE A 51 -7.58 -4.11 7.70
C PHE A 51 -8.31 -2.93 8.35
N ASN A 52 -8.43 -2.92 9.67
CA ASN A 52 -9.05 -1.81 10.40
C ASN A 52 -8.32 -0.47 10.18
N MET A 53 -7.00 -0.51 10.03
CA MET A 53 -6.20 0.68 9.74
C MET A 53 -6.41 1.18 8.31
N VAL A 54 -6.47 0.28 7.32
CA VAL A 54 -6.80 0.62 5.94
C VAL A 54 -8.19 1.24 5.84
N GLN A 55 -9.19 0.66 6.51
CA GLN A 55 -10.54 1.24 6.57
C GLN A 55 -10.61 2.60 7.28
N LYS A 56 -9.72 2.86 8.26
CA LYS A 56 -9.62 4.20 8.88
C LYS A 56 -9.12 5.27 7.92
N PHE A 57 -8.20 4.91 7.00
CA PHE A 57 -7.73 5.84 5.98
C PHE A 57 -8.71 5.96 4.81
N TRP A 58 -9.36 4.85 4.45
CA TRP A 58 -10.28 4.76 3.33
C TRP A 58 -11.51 3.95 3.74
N PRO A 59 -12.56 4.59 4.27
CA PRO A 59 -13.77 3.90 4.71
C PRO A 59 -14.52 3.24 3.54
N GLU A 60 -14.26 3.70 2.32
CA GLU A 60 -14.73 3.13 1.06
C GLU A 60 -13.96 1.87 0.61
N SER A 61 -12.85 1.53 1.28
CA SER A 61 -12.09 0.31 1.01
C SER A 61 -12.76 -0.94 1.58
N ASN A 62 -12.65 -2.04 0.85
CA ASN A 62 -13.13 -3.36 1.27
C ASN A 62 -11.97 -4.29 1.65
N GLU A 63 -12.30 -5.51 2.10
CA GLU A 63 -11.33 -6.52 2.50
C GLU A 63 -10.41 -6.94 1.34
N MET A 64 -10.96 -7.05 0.13
CA MET A 64 -10.16 -7.37 -1.06
C MET A 64 -9.13 -6.28 -1.38
N ASP A 65 -9.47 -5.01 -1.19
CA ASP A 65 -8.58 -3.88 -1.45
C ASP A 65 -7.46 -3.80 -0.40
N SER A 66 -7.78 -4.10 0.85
CA SER A 66 -6.78 -4.24 1.90
C SER A 66 -5.80 -5.38 1.61
N ALA A 67 -6.31 -6.55 1.20
CA ALA A 67 -5.48 -7.70 0.83
C ALA A 67 -4.60 -7.43 -0.40
N LYS A 68 -5.13 -6.70 -1.41
CA LYS A 68 -4.35 -6.24 -2.57
C LYS A 68 -3.20 -5.34 -2.16
N LEU A 69 -3.45 -4.36 -1.28
CA LEU A 69 -2.43 -3.45 -0.78
C LEU A 69 -1.38 -4.20 0.04
N GLU A 70 -1.80 -5.11 0.92
CA GLU A 70 -0.89 -5.97 1.69
C GLU A 70 0.05 -6.75 0.77
N ARG A 71 -0.51 -7.45 -0.23
CA ARG A 71 0.28 -8.24 -1.17
C ARG A 71 1.30 -7.38 -1.91
N LEU A 72 0.89 -6.19 -2.36
CA LEU A 72 1.80 -5.25 -3.02
C LEU A 72 2.91 -4.78 -2.09
N LEU A 73 2.59 -4.43 -0.84
CA LEU A 73 3.58 -3.99 0.15
C LEU A 73 4.57 -5.10 0.49
N ARG A 74 4.10 -6.32 0.75
CA ARG A 74 4.97 -7.49 1.00
C ARG A 74 5.90 -7.75 -0.18
N THR A 75 5.38 -7.83 -1.40
CA THR A 75 6.21 -8.05 -2.60
C THR A 75 7.23 -6.94 -2.82
N ARG A 76 6.88 -5.68 -2.55
CA ARG A 76 7.82 -4.57 -2.66
C ARG A 76 8.97 -4.70 -1.66
N ILE A 77 8.65 -5.05 -0.42
CA ILE A 77 9.64 -5.10 0.66
C ILE A 77 10.54 -6.32 0.51
N GLU A 78 10.00 -7.47 0.11
CA GLU A 78 10.80 -8.65 -0.25
C GLU A 78 11.80 -8.33 -1.35
N ARG A 79 11.39 -7.59 -2.39
CA ARG A 79 12.29 -7.15 -3.46
C ARG A 79 13.35 -6.16 -3.00
N THR A 80 13.03 -5.29 -2.04
CA THR A 80 14.01 -4.34 -1.47
C THR A 80 15.01 -5.03 -0.53
N LEU A 81 14.59 -6.08 0.19
CA LEU A 81 15.45 -6.84 1.11
C LEU A 81 16.37 -7.84 0.41
N GLN A 82 16.05 -8.25 -0.82
CA GLN A 82 16.88 -9.15 -1.65
C GLN A 82 17.90 -8.43 -2.54
N ALA A 83 17.92 -7.09 -2.53
CA ALA A 83 18.85 -6.25 -3.31
C ALA A 83 19.96 -5.67 -2.42
#